data_AF-A0A7J9ESE9-F1
#
_entry.id   AF-A0A7J9ESE9-F1
#
_cell.length_a   1.000
_cell.length_b   1.000
_cell.length_c   1.000
_cell.angle_alpha   90.00
_cell.angle_beta   90.00
_cell.angle_gamma   90.00
#
_symmetry.space_group_name_H-M   'P 1'
#
loop_
_entity.id
_entity.type
_entity.pdbx_description
1 polymer ?
#
loop_
_entity_poly.entity_id
_entity_poly.type
_entity_poly.pdbx_seq_one_letter_code
_entity_poly.pdbx_strand_id
1 'polypeptide(L)'
;MRGTLTLTWILIICLSQVAVQSQYYSKTRPYHPRPVKVTNLHFFMHETAGITAVQVAQANITSNDNNSSVPFASLVAFTDPLRTGPEPDSKVIGNVQGIALLSRMNASSTQYIDFGFNTGRSNGSSISVFSRGEPGFAVAGGRGEFMMAFKILSLCTYGLKKEVE
;
A
#
# COMPACT_ATOMS: atom_id res chain seq x y z
N MET A 1 -17.03 -20.61 -65.86
CA MET A 1 -16.62 -19.23 -65.53
C MET A 1 -17.75 -18.34 -64.98
N ARG A 2 -19.04 -18.58 -65.29
CA ARG A 2 -20.15 -17.73 -64.77
C ARG A 2 -20.54 -18.00 -63.31
N GLY A 3 -20.47 -19.25 -62.85
CA GLY A 3 -20.85 -19.64 -61.47
C GLY A 3 -19.84 -19.25 -60.37
N THR A 4 -18.56 -19.08 -60.72
CA THR A 4 -17.54 -18.61 -59.77
C THR A 4 -17.69 -17.12 -59.46
N LEU A 5 -18.10 -16.33 -60.46
CA LEU A 5 -18.35 -14.90 -60.32
C LEU A 5 -19.51 -14.62 -59.35
N THR A 6 -20.59 -15.39 -59.44
CA THR A 6 -21.75 -15.24 -58.56
C THR A 6 -21.43 -15.56 -57.10
N LEU A 7 -20.58 -16.58 -56.86
CA LEU A 7 -20.14 -16.96 -55.51
C LEU A 7 -19.26 -15.89 -54.86
N THR A 8 -18.39 -15.24 -55.64
CA THR A 8 -17.57 -14.13 -55.13
C THR A 8 -18.41 -12.91 -54.75
N TRP A 9 -19.45 -12.57 -55.52
CA TRP A 9 -20.35 -11.46 -55.17
C TRP A 9 -21.15 -11.72 -53.89
N ILE A 10 -21.62 -12.96 -53.69
CA ILE A 10 -22.32 -13.37 -52.46
C ILE A 10 -21.39 -13.24 -51.25
N LEU A 11 -20.14 -13.73 -51.36
CA LEU A 11 -19.17 -13.65 -50.27
C LEU A 11 -18.82 -12.20 -49.91
N ILE A 12 -18.67 -11.32 -50.89
CA ILE A 12 -18.42 -9.88 -50.69
C ILE A 12 -19.59 -9.21 -49.97
N ILE A 13 -20.83 -9.56 -50.34
CA ILE A 13 -22.03 -9.03 -49.68
C ILE A 13 -22.11 -9.55 -48.23
N CYS A 14 -21.85 -10.82 -47.97
CA CYS A 14 -21.83 -11.37 -46.61
C CYS A 14 -20.77 -10.71 -45.72
N LEU A 15 -19.55 -10.50 -46.23
CA LEU A 15 -18.46 -9.87 -45.47
C LEU A 15 -18.73 -8.40 -45.13
N SER A 16 -19.41 -7.66 -46.02
CA SER A 16 -19.79 -6.26 -45.76
C SER A 16 -20.88 -6.13 -44.69
N GLN A 17 -21.81 -7.09 -44.59
CA GLN A 17 -22.82 -7.11 -43.51
C GLN A 17 -22.21 -7.37 -42.13
N VAL A 18 -21.17 -8.22 -42.02
CA VAL A 18 -20.46 -8.47 -40.76
C VAL A 18 -19.71 -7.22 -40.28
N ALA A 19 -19.10 -6.47 -41.18
CA ALA A 19 -18.40 -5.23 -40.83
C ALA A 19 -19.35 -4.09 -40.40
N VAL A 20 -20.57 -4.04 -40.94
CA VAL A 20 -21.57 -3.02 -40.58
C VAL A 20 -22.23 -3.31 -39.24
N GLN A 21 -22.34 -4.57 -38.83
CA GLN A 21 -22.90 -4.96 -37.52
C GLN A 21 -21.86 -5.06 -36.39
N SER A 22 -20.56 -4.95 -36.66
CA SER A 22 -19.52 -4.93 -35.61
C SER A 22 -19.39 -3.58 -34.89
N GLN A 23 -20.47 -2.81 -34.79
CA GLN A 23 -20.58 -1.70 -33.86
C GLN A 23 -20.40 -2.28 -32.45
N TYR A 24 -19.23 -2.04 -31.84
CA TYR A 24 -18.89 -2.47 -30.49
C TYR A 24 -19.97 -1.98 -29.54
N TYR A 25 -20.91 -2.85 -29.16
CA TYR A 25 -21.99 -2.52 -28.25
C TYR A 25 -21.42 -2.32 -26.84
N SER A 26 -20.92 -1.12 -26.57
CA SER A 26 -20.57 -0.67 -25.23
C SER A 26 -21.55 0.44 -24.85
N LYS A 27 -22.62 0.06 -24.15
CA LYS A 27 -23.39 1.04 -23.37
C LYS A 27 -22.50 1.51 -22.21
N THR A 28 -21.64 2.48 -22.46
CA THR A 28 -20.94 3.18 -21.40
C THR A 28 -21.99 3.93 -20.59
N ARG A 29 -22.30 3.42 -19.39
CA ARG A 29 -23.06 4.21 -18.43
C ARG A 29 -22.17 5.35 -17.98
N PRO A 30 -22.67 6.60 -17.91
CA PRO A 30 -21.90 7.69 -17.34
C PRO A 30 -21.45 7.29 -15.93
N TYR A 31 -20.15 7.32 -15.68
CA TYR A 31 -19.60 7.08 -14.34
C TYR A 31 -20.03 8.27 -13.47
N HIS A 32 -20.91 8.00 -12.52
CA HIS A 32 -21.22 8.95 -11.46
C HIS A 32 -20.25 8.68 -10.31
N PRO A 33 -19.18 9.49 -10.14
CA PRO A 33 -18.26 9.31 -9.03
C PRO A 33 -19.03 9.38 -7.71
N ARG A 34 -18.76 8.44 -6.82
CA ARG A 34 -19.24 8.55 -5.45
C ARG A 34 -18.64 9.82 -4.83
N PRO A 35 -19.38 10.53 -3.95
CA PRO A 35 -18.81 11.65 -3.22
C PRO A 35 -17.51 11.24 -2.53
N VAL A 36 -16.45 12.00 -2.77
CA VAL A 36 -15.16 11.76 -2.11
C VAL A 36 -15.33 12.11 -0.63
N LYS A 37 -15.20 11.10 0.23
CA LYS A 37 -15.19 11.30 1.68
C LYS A 37 -13.75 11.50 2.14
N VAL A 38 -13.49 12.61 2.81
CA VAL A 38 -12.19 12.88 3.42
C VAL A 38 -12.25 12.48 4.89
N THR A 39 -11.33 11.60 5.30
CA THR A 39 -11.15 11.22 6.70
C THR A 39 -9.76 11.65 7.13
N ASN A 40 -9.67 12.46 8.19
CA ASN A 40 -8.40 12.81 8.82
C ASN A 40 -8.19 11.88 10.00
N LEU A 41 -7.07 11.16 10.00
CA LEU A 41 -6.70 10.22 11.05
C LEU A 41 -5.46 10.74 11.75
N HIS A 42 -5.43 10.61 13.07
CA HIS A 42 -4.29 10.96 13.90
C HIS A 42 -4.16 9.89 14.99
N PHE A 43 -2.99 9.25 15.03
CA PHE A 43 -2.72 8.10 15.87
C PHE A 43 -1.22 7.93 16.05
N PHE A 44 -0.82 7.11 17.01
CA PHE A 44 0.56 6.90 17.40
C PHE A 44 0.92 5.43 17.30
N MET A 45 2.01 5.12 16.62
CA MET A 45 2.62 3.79 16.55
C MET A 45 3.68 3.67 17.65
N HIS A 46 3.63 2.60 18.44
CA HIS A 46 4.56 2.39 19.55
C HIS A 46 5.46 1.19 19.23
N GLU A 47 6.63 1.45 18.64
CA GLU A 47 7.62 0.43 18.33
C GLU A 47 8.54 0.15 19.53
N THR A 48 8.81 -1.13 19.77
CA THR A 48 9.80 -1.61 20.75
C THR A 48 10.77 -2.57 20.05
N ALA A 49 11.98 -2.10 19.81
CA ALA A 49 13.03 -2.88 19.13
C ALA A 49 13.28 -4.21 19.85
N GLY A 50 13.42 -5.30 19.08
CA GLY A 50 13.64 -6.64 19.60
C GLY A 50 12.40 -7.35 20.15
N ILE A 51 11.28 -6.63 20.37
CA ILE A 51 10.02 -7.19 20.86
C ILE A 51 8.95 -7.12 19.78
N THR A 52 8.59 -5.92 19.35
CA THR A 52 7.56 -5.68 18.34
C THR A 52 8.16 -5.48 16.94
N ALA A 53 9.45 -5.15 16.85
CA ALA A 53 10.20 -5.07 15.60
C ALA A 53 11.45 -5.97 15.67
N VAL A 54 11.56 -6.93 14.75
CA VAL A 54 12.61 -7.96 14.75
C VAL A 54 13.29 -8.06 13.39
N GLN A 55 14.62 -8.13 13.38
CA GLN A 55 15.41 -8.41 12.18
C GLN A 55 15.22 -9.87 11.76
N VAL A 56 14.64 -10.09 10.58
CA VAL A 56 14.34 -11.41 10.04
C VAL A 56 15.46 -11.94 9.14
N ALA A 57 16.14 -11.04 8.43
CA ALA A 57 17.25 -11.39 7.56
C ALA A 57 18.23 -10.22 7.43
N GLN A 58 19.49 -10.53 7.15
CA GLN A 58 20.51 -9.55 6.79
C GLN A 58 21.42 -10.14 5.73
N ALA A 59 21.77 -9.35 4.73
CA ALA A 59 22.76 -9.76 3.73
C ALA A 59 24.12 -10.00 4.39
N ASN A 60 24.82 -11.07 3.99
CA ASN A 60 26.18 -11.34 4.45
C ASN A 60 27.17 -10.40 3.72
N ILE A 61 27.39 -9.22 4.29
CA ILE A 61 28.23 -8.16 3.72
C ILE A 61 29.40 -7.83 4.62
N THR A 62 30.57 -7.58 4.02
CA THR A 62 31.83 -7.35 4.73
C THR A 62 31.90 -5.99 5.43
N SER A 63 31.05 -5.04 5.02
CA SER A 63 30.97 -3.70 5.60
C SER A 63 29.72 -3.59 6.48
N ASN A 64 29.77 -4.18 7.67
CA ASN A 64 28.86 -3.75 8.73
C ASN A 64 29.43 -2.46 9.29
N ASP A 65 28.73 -1.35 9.04
CA ASP A 65 28.95 -0.14 9.84
C ASP A 65 28.42 -0.45 11.25
N ASN A 66 29.32 -0.87 12.13
CA ASN A 66 29.05 -1.36 13.50
C ASN A 66 28.40 -0.33 14.44
N ASN A 67 28.07 0.86 13.92
CA ASN A 67 27.51 1.98 14.69
C ASN A 67 25.98 2.10 14.58
N SER A 68 25.31 1.25 13.79
CA SER A 68 23.85 1.22 13.71
C SER A 68 23.29 0.03 14.47
N SER A 69 22.23 0.25 15.27
CA SER A 69 21.49 -0.81 15.96
C SER A 69 20.87 -1.81 14.97
N VAL A 70 20.57 -1.37 13.75
CA VAL A 70 20.14 -2.24 12.65
C VAL A 70 20.99 -1.94 11.40
N PRO A 71 21.78 -2.90 10.90
CA PRO A 71 22.74 -2.67 9.82
C PRO A 71 22.09 -2.55 8.44
N PHE A 72 22.85 -2.03 7.47
CA PHE A 72 22.42 -1.98 6.06
C PHE A 72 22.02 -3.38 5.54
N ALA A 73 21.04 -3.41 4.63
CA ALA A 73 20.51 -4.62 4.01
C ALA A 73 19.87 -5.59 5.02
N SER A 74 19.40 -5.04 6.15
CA SER A 74 18.55 -5.76 7.09
C SER A 74 17.09 -5.63 6.70
N LEU A 75 16.40 -6.78 6.72
CA LEU A 75 14.96 -6.89 6.62
C LEU A 75 14.40 -7.00 8.04
N VAL A 76 13.59 -6.02 8.43
CA VAL A 76 12.90 -5.99 9.72
C VAL A 76 11.42 -6.23 9.47
N ALA A 77 10.82 -7.13 10.25
CA ALA A 77 9.38 -7.28 10.35
C ALA A 77 8.92 -6.68 11.68
N PHE A 78 7.79 -5.97 11.64
CA PHE A 78 7.25 -5.33 12.84
C PHE A 78 5.74 -5.50 12.97
N THR A 79 5.28 -5.56 14.22
CA THR A 79 3.88 -5.60 14.61
C THR A 79 3.66 -4.79 15.87
N ASP A 80 3.21 -3.54 15.70
CA ASP A 80 3.13 -2.56 16.80
C ASP A 80 1.68 -2.25 17.18
N PRO A 81 1.40 -1.93 18.45
CA PRO A 81 0.10 -1.39 18.83
C PRO A 81 -0.09 0.03 18.29
N LEU A 82 -1.28 0.30 17.76
CA LEU A 82 -1.70 1.63 17.34
C LEU A 82 -2.53 2.28 18.46
N ARG A 83 -2.18 3.49 18.88
CA ARG A 83 -2.79 4.17 20.03
C ARG A 83 -3.32 5.56 19.71
N THR A 84 -4.20 6.07 20.60
CA THR A 84 -4.76 7.42 20.51
C THR A 84 -3.78 8.52 20.92
N GLY A 85 -2.76 8.20 21.72
CA GLY A 85 -1.79 9.16 22.26
C GLY A 85 -0.35 8.64 22.25
N PRO A 86 0.64 9.53 22.46
CA PRO A 86 2.03 9.14 22.64
C PRO A 86 2.29 8.45 23.98
N GLU A 87 1.37 8.55 24.94
CA GLU A 87 1.52 7.94 26.26
C GLU A 87 1.39 6.40 26.19
N PRO A 88 2.23 5.62 26.89
CA PRO A 88 2.21 4.16 26.84
C PRO A 88 0.90 3.51 27.32
N ASP A 89 0.13 4.20 28.16
CA ASP A 89 -1.15 3.76 28.71
C ASP A 89 -2.36 4.28 27.91
N SER A 90 -2.12 5.11 26.88
CA SER A 90 -3.18 5.62 26.01
C SER A 90 -3.93 4.49 25.28
N LYS A 91 -5.18 4.73 24.91
CA LYS A 91 -6.07 3.69 24.39
C LYS A 91 -5.52 3.05 23.11
N VAL A 92 -5.44 1.72 23.09
CA VAL A 92 -5.16 0.93 21.88
C VAL A 92 -6.38 0.95 20.96
N ILE A 93 -6.16 1.31 19.70
CA ILE A 93 -7.21 1.42 18.68
C ILE A 93 -7.05 0.43 17.52
N GLY A 94 -5.91 -0.26 17.47
CA GLY A 94 -5.57 -1.13 16.36
C GLY A 94 -4.14 -1.65 16.47
N ASN A 95 -3.61 -2.11 15.34
CA ASN A 95 -2.23 -2.51 15.21
C ASN A 95 -1.66 -2.05 13.86
N VAL A 96 -0.34 -2.09 13.80
CA VAL A 96 0.44 -1.89 12.60
C VAL A 96 1.14 -3.20 12.30
N GLN A 97 1.19 -3.60 11.04
CA GLN A 97 1.99 -4.73 10.59
C GLN A 97 2.77 -4.33 9.35
N GLY A 98 4.05 -4.67 9.28
CA GLY A 98 4.84 -4.26 8.14
C GLY A 98 6.22 -4.88 8.07
N ILE A 99 6.90 -4.49 7.00
CA ILE A 99 8.30 -4.81 6.76
C ILE A 99 9.06 -3.55 6.35
N ALA A 100 10.32 -3.48 6.77
CA ALA A 100 11.25 -2.43 6.39
C ALA A 100 12.56 -3.06 5.90
N LEU A 101 13.04 -2.61 4.74
CA LEU A 101 14.37 -2.90 4.24
C LEU A 101 15.26 -1.67 4.39
N LEU A 102 16.36 -1.83 5.12
CA LEU A 102 17.27 -0.73 5.41
C LEU A 102 18.22 -0.48 4.23
N SER A 103 18.26 0.77 3.78
CA SER A 103 19.09 1.24 2.69
C SER A 103 20.39 1.85 3.20
N ARG A 104 21.44 1.82 2.38
CA ARG A 104 22.78 2.29 2.73
C ARG A 104 22.84 3.82 2.78
N MET A 105 22.03 4.47 1.95
CA MET A 105 22.11 5.92 1.73
C MET A 105 21.14 6.65 2.66
N ASN A 106 21.67 7.62 3.42
CA ASN A 106 20.91 8.59 4.21
C ASN A 106 19.97 8.00 5.28
N ALA A 107 20.33 6.87 5.89
CA ALA A 107 19.50 6.17 6.89
C ALA A 107 18.05 5.91 6.41
N SER A 108 17.86 5.78 5.09
CA SER A 108 16.55 5.56 4.49
C SER A 108 16.14 4.10 4.57
N SER A 109 14.83 3.84 4.54
CA SER A 109 14.29 2.49 4.44
C SER A 109 13.17 2.41 3.41
N THR A 110 13.02 1.25 2.80
CA THR A 110 11.85 0.93 1.98
C THR A 110 10.88 0.17 2.85
N GLN A 111 9.67 0.69 2.99
CA GLN A 111 8.70 0.22 3.97
C GLN A 111 7.37 -0.11 3.31
N TYR A 112 6.79 -1.22 3.72
CA TYR A 112 5.41 -1.60 3.42
C TYR A 112 4.69 -1.83 4.74
N ILE A 113 3.59 -1.10 4.96
CA ILE A 113 2.91 -1.04 6.25
C ILE A 113 1.40 -1.14 6.06
N ASP A 114 0.74 -1.96 6.86
CA ASP A 114 -0.71 -2.00 7.01
C ASP A 114 -1.11 -1.49 8.40
N PHE A 115 -1.96 -0.46 8.44
CA PHE A 115 -2.58 0.07 9.65
C PHE A 115 -3.98 -0.54 9.80
N GLY A 116 -4.15 -1.48 10.72
CA GLY A 116 -5.43 -2.13 11.02
C GLY A 116 -6.14 -1.48 12.20
N PHE A 117 -7.40 -1.09 12.03
CA PHE A 117 -8.22 -0.51 13.08
C PHE A 117 -9.18 -1.54 13.66
N ASN A 118 -9.16 -1.73 14.98
CA ASN A 118 -9.94 -2.75 15.68
C ASN A 118 -11.00 -2.16 16.63
N THR A 119 -11.12 -0.83 16.66
CA THR A 119 -12.08 -0.13 17.52
C THR A 119 -12.63 1.12 16.83
N GLY A 120 -13.66 1.70 17.43
CA GLY A 120 -14.22 2.98 16.97
C GLY A 120 -14.91 2.86 15.61
N ARG A 121 -14.94 3.98 14.87
CA ARG A 121 -15.71 4.10 13.63
C ARG A 121 -15.19 3.17 12.52
N SER A 122 -13.88 3.04 12.43
CA SER A 122 -13.21 2.29 11.37
C SER A 122 -12.85 0.85 11.78
N ASN A 123 -13.50 0.32 12.82
CA ASN A 123 -13.30 -1.07 13.26
C ASN A 123 -13.46 -2.05 12.08
N GLY A 124 -12.48 -2.93 11.90
CA GLY A 124 -12.40 -3.91 10.82
C GLY A 124 -11.84 -3.35 9.50
N SER A 125 -11.54 -2.06 9.42
CA SER A 125 -10.94 -1.41 8.25
C SER A 125 -9.42 -1.34 8.39
N SER A 126 -8.71 -1.20 7.26
CA SER A 126 -7.26 -0.99 7.26
C SER A 126 -6.81 -0.05 6.15
N ILE A 127 -5.64 0.56 6.32
CA ILE A 127 -4.96 1.39 5.33
C ILE A 127 -3.57 0.81 5.09
N SER A 128 -3.26 0.49 3.83
CA SER A 128 -1.96 0.00 3.44
C SER A 128 -1.16 1.11 2.77
N VAL A 129 0.08 1.30 3.21
CA VAL A 129 0.97 2.35 2.74
C VAL A 129 2.32 1.81 2.32
N PHE A 130 2.99 2.55 1.45
CA PHE A 130 4.31 2.23 0.94
C PHE A 130 5.19 3.47 0.93
N SER A 131 6.46 3.34 1.30
CA SER A 131 7.45 4.41 1.21
C SER A 131 8.83 3.92 0.85
N ARG A 132 9.63 4.83 0.28
CA ARG A 132 11.06 4.68 0.03
C ARG A 132 11.78 5.94 0.52
N GLY A 133 12.29 5.88 1.76
CA GLY A 133 12.95 6.99 2.44
C GLY A 133 12.00 7.95 3.15
N GLU A 134 12.50 9.13 3.50
CA GLU A 134 11.72 10.22 4.09
C GLU A 134 11.58 11.41 3.12
N PRO A 135 10.51 12.23 3.18
CA PRO A 135 9.37 12.17 4.12
C PRO A 135 8.06 11.66 3.50
N GLY A 136 7.34 10.81 4.26
CA GLY A 136 5.95 10.45 3.99
C GLY A 136 5.72 9.07 3.35
N PHE A 137 4.49 8.58 3.45
CA PHE A 137 4.05 7.31 2.89
C PHE A 137 2.93 7.55 1.87
N ALA A 138 2.98 6.83 0.75
CA ALA A 138 1.87 6.78 -0.20
C ALA A 138 0.84 5.76 0.29
N VAL A 139 -0.42 6.16 0.41
CA VAL A 139 -1.53 5.22 0.62
C VAL A 139 -1.75 4.46 -0.68
N ALA A 140 -1.41 3.18 -0.65
CA ALA A 140 -1.56 2.27 -1.78
C ALA A 140 -2.98 1.70 -1.87
N GLY A 141 -3.70 1.69 -0.76
CA GLY A 141 -5.08 1.23 -0.70
C GLY A 141 -5.57 1.03 0.73
N GLY A 142 -6.67 0.29 0.85
CA GLY A 142 -7.25 -0.05 2.15
C GLY A 142 -8.40 -1.03 2.02
N ARG A 143 -8.87 -1.50 3.18
CA ARG A 143 -10.04 -2.40 3.31
C ARG A 143 -11.14 -1.69 4.09
N GLY A 144 -12.36 -2.21 3.98
CA GLY A 144 -13.52 -1.68 4.72
C GLY A 144 -13.84 -0.24 4.33
N GLU A 145 -13.92 0.66 5.31
CA GLU A 145 -14.21 2.09 5.09
C GLU A 145 -13.18 2.78 4.18
N PHE A 146 -11.98 2.24 4.05
CA PHE A 146 -10.88 2.78 3.24
C PHE A 146 -10.67 2.05 1.91
N MET A 147 -11.65 1.26 1.46
CA MET A 147 -11.63 0.64 0.14
C MET A 147 -11.44 1.72 -0.94
N MET A 148 -10.45 1.53 -1.83
CA MET A 148 -10.03 2.49 -2.86
C MET A 148 -9.49 3.83 -2.34
N ALA A 149 -9.05 3.91 -1.07
CA ALA A 149 -8.39 5.11 -0.56
C ALA A 149 -7.06 5.35 -1.29
N PHE A 150 -6.82 6.60 -1.70
CA PHE A 150 -5.55 7.06 -2.25
C PHE A 150 -5.25 8.45 -1.69
N LYS A 151 -4.08 8.63 -1.08
CA LYS A 151 -3.55 9.92 -0.59
C LYS A 151 -2.10 9.76 -0.11
N ILE A 152 -1.51 10.85 0.37
CA ILE A 152 -0.25 10.84 1.11
C ILE A 152 -0.55 10.82 2.61
N LEU A 153 0.14 9.97 3.35
CA LEU A 153 0.17 9.91 4.81
C LEU A 153 1.49 10.51 5.30
N SER A 154 1.43 11.44 6.25
CA SER A 154 2.62 12.04 6.88
C SER A 154 2.89 11.30 8.19
N LEU A 155 4.14 10.89 8.39
CA LEU A 155 4.61 10.28 9.62
C LEU A 155 5.50 11.29 10.35
N CYS A 156 5.23 11.48 11.64
CA CYS A 156 6.07 12.27 12.54
C CYS A 156 6.54 11.36 13.68
N THR A 157 7.85 11.28 13.89
CA THR A 157 8.44 10.48 14.96
C THR A 157 8.43 11.28 16.26
N TYR A 158 7.81 10.74 17.30
CA TYR A 158 7.77 11.34 18.63
C TYR A 158 8.67 10.55 19.58
N GLY A 159 9.91 11.01 19.77
CA GLY A 159 10.86 10.47 20.74
C GLY A 159 11.50 9.14 20.32
N LEU A 160 12.81 9.15 20.08
CA LEU A 160 13.60 7.92 20.00
C LEU A 160 14.24 7.67 21.36
N LYS A 161 13.82 6.63 22.08
CA LYS A 161 14.61 6.11 23.20
C LYS A 161 15.64 5.16 22.62
N LYS A 162 16.90 5.60 22.55
CA LYS A 162 18.02 4.67 22.44
C LYS A 162 18.16 4.00 23.80
N GLU A 163 17.65 2.79 23.95
CA GLU A 163 18.16 1.91 25.00
C GLU A 163 19.57 1.50 24.58
N VAL A 164 20.54 2.19 25.17
CA VAL A 164 21.94 1.79 25.15
C VAL A 164 22.10 0.83 26.32
N GLU A 165 22.26 -0.45 26.01
CA GLU A 165 22.95 -1.41 26.89
C GLU A 165 24.34 -1.67 26.32
#